data_AF-B7GN85-F1
#
_entry.id   AF-B7GN85-F1
#
_cell.length_a   1.000
_cell.length_b   1.000
_cell.length_c   1.000
_cell.angle_alpha   90.00
_cell.angle_beta   90.00
_cell.angle_gamma   90.00
#
_symmetry.space_group_name_H-M   'P 1'
#
loop_
_entity.id
_entity.type
_entity.pdbx_description
1 polymer ?
#
loop_
_entity_poly.entity_id
_entity_poly.type
_entity_poly.pdbx_seq_one_letter_code
_entity_poly.pdbx_strand_id
1 'polypeptide(L)'
;MTGVIQQLLAVIESTYNIELDEHSVNVGRFITHLRYLFVRIHQHEQLSKEPEAIISSIMSSYAKASKCARLIASLIELRLDTMLTEDEVAYLTLHVARVTDQTNQNRSSDIPDHPRLAHMSQ
;
A
#
# COMPACT_ATOMS: atom_id res chain seq x y z
N MET A 1 -5.92 11.73 15.36
CA MET A 1 -5.07 11.22 14.26
C MET A 1 -5.31 9.74 13.91
N THR A 2 -5.69 8.87 14.86
CA THR A 2 -5.99 7.45 14.59
C THR A 2 -7.09 7.23 13.54
N GLY A 3 -8.14 8.06 13.53
CA GLY A 3 -9.23 7.95 12.55
C GLY A 3 -8.82 8.19 11.09
N VAL A 4 -7.83 9.05 10.83
CA VAL A 4 -7.33 9.26 9.45
C VAL A 4 -6.59 8.02 8.96
N ILE A 5 -5.69 7.46 9.79
CA ILE A 5 -4.96 6.24 9.42
C ILE A 5 -5.91 5.11 9.07
N GLN A 6 -6.97 4.90 9.85
CA GLN A 6 -7.96 3.86 9.56
C GLN A 6 -8.70 4.10 8.24
N GLN A 7 -9.01 5.36 7.89
CA GLN A 7 -9.57 5.68 6.57
C GLN A 7 -8.59 5.36 5.44
N LEU A 8 -7.29 5.61 5.63
CA LEU A 8 -6.27 5.29 4.62
C LEU A 8 -6.12 3.77 4.42
N LEU A 9 -6.18 2.98 5.51
CA LEU A 9 -6.20 1.51 5.41
C LEU A 9 -7.43 1.01 4.66
N ALA A 10 -8.62 1.54 4.97
CA ALA A 10 -9.86 1.18 4.28
C ALA A 10 -9.83 1.48 2.77
N VAL A 11 -9.15 2.57 2.36
CA VAL A 11 -8.91 2.87 0.93
C VAL A 11 -8.09 1.77 0.27
N ILE A 12 -7.05 1.25 0.93
CA ILE A 12 -6.22 0.16 0.39
C ILE A 12 -7.04 -1.12 0.27
N GLU A 13 -7.75 -1.50 1.34
CA GLU A 13 -8.60 -2.70 1.37
C GLU A 13 -9.64 -2.66 0.26
N SER A 14 -10.34 -1.54 0.08
CA SER A 14 -11.33 -1.35 -0.99
C SER A 14 -10.69 -1.36 -2.38
N THR A 15 -9.53 -0.72 -2.56
CA THR A 15 -8.85 -0.65 -3.88
C THR A 15 -8.34 -2.02 -4.33
N TYR A 16 -7.96 -2.88 -3.38
CA TYR A 16 -7.37 -4.19 -3.65
C TYR A 16 -8.33 -5.35 -3.44
N ASN A 17 -9.49 -5.11 -2.83
CA ASN A 17 -10.45 -6.13 -2.41
C ASN A 17 -9.79 -7.20 -1.51
N ILE A 18 -9.10 -6.72 -0.47
CA ILE A 18 -8.38 -7.51 0.53
C ILE A 18 -8.77 -7.04 1.93
N GLU A 19 -8.47 -7.87 2.93
CA GLU A 19 -8.48 -7.49 4.34
C GLU A 19 -7.02 -7.41 4.81
N LEU A 20 -6.65 -6.31 5.44
CA LEU A 20 -5.30 -6.11 5.95
C LEU A 20 -5.18 -6.69 7.36
N ASP A 21 -4.22 -7.58 7.56
CA ASP A 21 -3.90 -8.10 8.89
C ASP A 21 -3.19 -7.02 9.72
N GLU A 22 -3.89 -6.44 10.71
CA GLU A 22 -3.33 -5.42 11.62
C GLU A 22 -2.13 -5.94 12.45
N HIS A 23 -1.98 -7.25 12.59
CA HIS A 23 -0.84 -7.88 13.26
C HIS A 23 0.36 -8.11 12.33
N SER A 24 0.19 -7.88 11.02
CA SER A 24 1.29 -7.99 10.05
C SER A 24 2.35 -6.92 10.29
N VAL A 25 3.61 -7.36 10.22
CA VAL A 25 4.78 -6.46 10.21
C VAL A 25 4.69 -5.41 9.10
N ASN A 26 4.14 -5.76 7.92
CA ASN A 26 4.03 -4.82 6.81
C ASN A 26 3.00 -3.73 7.11
N VAL A 27 1.86 -4.09 7.69
CA VAL A 27 0.84 -3.11 8.13
C VAL A 27 1.38 -2.22 9.24
N GLY A 28 2.07 -2.81 10.23
CA GLY A 28 2.74 -2.04 11.29
C GLY A 28 3.78 -1.04 10.74
N ARG A 29 4.58 -1.44 9.75
CA ARG A 29 5.54 -0.55 9.06
C ARG A 29 4.83 0.54 8.28
N PHE A 30 3.72 0.23 7.62
CA PHE A 30 2.93 1.22 6.89
C PHE A 30 2.33 2.29 7.82
N ILE A 31 1.72 1.86 8.93
CA ILE A 31 1.19 2.78 9.94
C ILE A 31 2.31 3.66 10.51
N THR A 32 3.48 3.08 10.78
CA THR A 32 4.65 3.84 11.25
C THR A 32 5.10 4.86 10.22
N HIS A 33 5.16 4.50 8.94
CA HIS A 33 5.48 5.44 7.86
C HIS A 33 4.47 6.60 7.80
N LEU A 34 3.17 6.33 7.88
CA LEU A 34 2.13 7.36 7.91
C LEU A 34 2.30 8.33 9.09
N ARG A 35 2.65 7.82 10.27
CA ARG A 35 2.93 8.66 11.45
C ARG A 35 4.09 9.63 11.18
N TYR A 36 5.20 9.14 10.62
CA TYR A 36 6.34 10.00 10.29
C TYR A 36 6.07 10.95 9.13
N LEU A 37 5.27 10.53 8.14
CA LEU A 37 4.79 11.40 7.07
C LEU A 37 4.02 12.59 7.66
N PHE A 38 3.09 12.35 8.59
CA PHE A 38 2.35 13.44 9.23
C PHE A 38 3.24 14.36 10.05
N VAL A 39 4.27 13.83 10.71
CA VAL A 39 5.29 14.66 11.38
C VAL A 39 6.00 15.57 10.38
N ARG A 40 6.46 15.04 9.24
CA ARG A 40 7.12 15.82 8.19
C ARG A 40 6.21 16.88 7.58
N ILE A 41 4.95 16.55 7.33
CA ILE A 41 3.95 17.51 6.84
C ILE A 41 3.79 18.68 7.82
N HIS A 42 3.63 18.38 9.11
CA HIS A 42 3.46 19.40 10.13
C HIS A 42 4.71 20.27 10.33
N GLN A 43 5.90 19.70 10.12
CA GLN A 43 7.16 20.42 10.19
C GLN A 43 7.53 21.16 8.89
N HIS A 44 6.73 21.02 7.83
CA HIS A 44 7.05 21.51 6.48
C HIS A 44 8.37 20.93 5.92
N GLU A 45 8.68 19.68 6.30
CA GLU A 45 9.90 18.95 5.93
C GLU A 45 9.58 17.71 5.09
N GLN A 46 8.65 17.84 4.13
CA GLN A 46 8.34 16.75 3.20
C GLN A 46 9.58 16.37 2.35
N LEU A 47 9.67 15.10 1.97
CA LEU A 47 10.73 14.62 1.06
C LEU A 47 10.60 15.32 -0.30
N SER A 48 11.70 15.78 -0.90
CA SER A 48 11.63 16.52 -2.18
C SER A 48 12.97 16.57 -2.94
N LYS A 49 13.81 15.54 -2.76
CA LYS A 49 15.20 15.51 -3.26
C LYS A 49 15.56 14.21 -3.97
N GLU A 50 14.61 13.30 -4.14
CA GLU A 50 14.83 12.08 -4.90
C GLU A 50 15.00 12.39 -6.39
N PRO A 51 15.93 11.73 -7.09
CA PRO A 51 16.03 11.85 -8.54
C PRO A 51 14.73 11.45 -9.25
N GLU A 52 14.28 12.25 -10.21
CA GLU A 52 13.06 12.00 -10.99
C GLU A 52 13.04 10.60 -11.63
N ALA A 53 14.20 10.11 -12.10
CA ALA A 53 14.32 8.77 -12.66
C ALA A 53 13.95 7.66 -11.66
N ILE A 54 14.26 7.84 -10.37
CA ILE A 54 13.91 6.90 -9.31
C ILE A 54 12.40 6.94 -9.05
N ILE A 55 11.83 8.14 -8.94
CA ILE A 55 10.38 8.34 -8.77
C ILE A 55 9.63 7.66 -9.93
N SER A 56 10.01 7.97 -11.17
CA SER A 56 9.39 7.40 -12.37
C SER A 56 9.48 5.87 -12.41
N SER A 57 10.64 5.32 -12.03
CA SER A 57 10.85 3.87 -11.95
C SER A 57 9.92 3.21 -10.92
N ILE A 58 9.77 3.80 -9.73
CA ILE A 58 8.85 3.31 -8.69
C ILE A 58 7.40 3.34 -9.20
N MET A 59 6.98 4.49 -9.74
CA MET A 59 5.60 4.71 -10.16
C MET A 59 5.20 3.78 -11.31
N SER A 60 6.11 3.52 -12.25
CA SER A 60 5.89 2.60 -13.36
C SER A 60 5.94 1.12 -12.91
N SER A 61 6.91 0.74 -12.07
CA SER A 61 7.06 -0.64 -11.58
C SER A 61 5.90 -1.10 -10.71
N TYR A 62 5.28 -0.18 -9.98
CA TYR A 62 4.17 -0.47 -9.06
C TYR A 62 2.88 0.26 -9.46
N ALA A 63 2.50 0.21 -10.74
CA ALA A 63 1.40 1.01 -11.30
C ALA A 63 0.07 0.94 -10.52
N LYS A 64 -0.35 -0.24 -10.04
CA LYS A 64 -1.58 -0.36 -9.22
C LYS A 64 -1.42 0.30 -7.84
N ALA A 65 -0.27 0.10 -7.19
CA ALA A 65 0.01 0.70 -5.89
C ALA A 65 0.16 2.22 -6.01
N SER A 66 0.75 2.70 -7.11
CA SER A 66 0.88 4.12 -7.42
C SER A 66 -0.48 4.80 -7.52
N LYS A 67 -1.44 4.17 -8.23
CA LYS A 67 -2.82 4.67 -8.30
C LYS A 67 -3.47 4.75 -6.91
N CYS A 68 -3.32 3.71 -6.09
CA CYS A 68 -3.85 3.69 -4.73
C CYS A 68 -3.17 4.75 -3.84
N ALA A 69 -1.85 4.90 -3.92
CA ALA A 69 -1.09 5.90 -3.20
C ALA A 69 -1.54 7.32 -3.57
N ARG A 70 -1.86 7.60 -4.84
CA ARG A 70 -2.44 8.90 -5.25
C ARG A 70 -3.83 9.16 -4.66
N LEU A 71 -4.67 8.12 -4.51
CA LEU A 71 -5.95 8.26 -3.81
C LEU A 71 -5.75 8.59 -2.32
N ILE A 72 -4.82 7.90 -1.67
CA ILE A 72 -4.43 8.16 -0.28
C ILE A 72 -3.89 9.59 -0.14
N ALA A 73 -3.02 10.04 -1.05
CA ALA A 73 -2.47 11.39 -1.07
C ALA A 73 -3.58 12.46 -1.19
N SER A 74 -4.55 12.23 -2.08
CA SER A 74 -5.72 13.13 -2.24
C SER A 74 -6.56 13.20 -0.97
N LEU A 75 -6.73 12.07 -0.26
CA LEU A 75 -7.44 12.06 1.02
C LEU A 75 -6.65 12.78 2.13
N ILE A 76 -5.32 12.64 2.14
CA ILE A 76 -4.46 13.38 3.07
C ILE A 76 -4.56 14.88 2.82
N GLU A 77 -4.50 15.31 1.56
CA GLU A 77 -4.66 16.71 1.17
C GLU A 77 -6.00 17.27 1.64
N LEU A 78 -7.10 16.56 1.38
CA LEU A 78 -8.44 16.98 1.83
C LEU A 78 -8.55 17.11 3.36
N ARG A 79 -7.80 16.30 4.12
CA ARG A 79 -7.86 16.27 5.59
C ARG A 79 -6.91 17.25 6.26
N LEU A 80 -5.77 17.54 5.63
CA LEU A 80 -4.69 18.32 6.23
C LEU A 80 -4.41 19.63 5.49
N ASP A 81 -5.12 19.93 4.41
CA ASP A 81 -4.95 21.11 3.55
C ASP A 81 -3.49 21.26 3.09
N THR A 82 -2.87 20.14 2.70
CA THR A 82 -1.47 20.09 2.28
C THR A 82 -1.27 19.02 1.20
N MET A 83 -0.75 19.44 0.06
CA MET A 83 -0.33 18.52 -1.00
C MET A 83 0.93 17.75 -0.62
N LEU A 84 0.94 16.46 -0.97
CA LEU A 84 2.14 15.64 -0.88
C LEU A 84 3.06 15.90 -2.06
N THR A 85 4.37 15.86 -1.81
CA THR A 85 5.36 15.86 -2.89
C THR A 85 5.35 14.52 -3.64
N GLU A 86 5.88 14.51 -4.87
CA GLU A 86 5.98 13.26 -5.65
C GLU A 86 6.89 12.23 -4.97
N ASP A 87 7.93 12.66 -4.24
CA ASP A 87 8.77 11.78 -3.44
C ASP A 87 7.94 11.07 -2.36
N GLU A 88 7.12 11.79 -1.59
CA GLU A 88 6.27 11.19 -0.56
C GLU A 88 5.26 10.22 -1.19
N VAL A 89 4.69 10.56 -2.35
CA VAL A 89 3.80 9.67 -3.10
C VAL A 89 4.54 8.42 -3.58
N ALA A 90 5.80 8.52 -4.01
CA ALA A 90 6.61 7.38 -4.41
C ALA A 90 6.95 6.45 -3.22
N TYR A 91 7.34 7.00 -2.07
CA TYR A 91 7.56 6.20 -0.86
C TYR A 91 6.26 5.53 -0.38
N LEU A 92 5.15 6.27 -0.42
CA LEU A 92 3.83 5.74 -0.11
C LEU A 92 3.45 4.58 -1.05
N THR A 93 3.78 4.71 -2.34
CA THR A 93 3.60 3.66 -3.36
C THR A 93 4.34 2.38 -2.98
N LEU A 94 5.60 2.46 -2.56
CA LEU A 94 6.37 1.30 -2.11
C LEU A 94 5.74 0.63 -0.88
N HIS A 95 5.22 1.42 0.05
CA HIS A 95 4.55 0.87 1.22
C HIS A 95 3.23 0.18 0.88
N VAL A 96 2.40 0.78 0.01
CA VAL A 96 1.15 0.17 -0.49
C VAL A 96 1.46 -1.14 -1.22
N ALA A 97 2.48 -1.17 -2.08
CA ALA A 97 2.90 -2.39 -2.76
C ALA A 97 3.24 -3.51 -1.77
N ARG A 98 3.99 -3.21 -0.70
CA ARG A 98 4.38 -4.21 0.32
C ARG A 98 3.20 -4.77 1.11
N VAL A 99 2.26 -3.92 1.54
CA VAL A 99 1.10 -4.40 2.31
C VAL A 99 0.14 -5.23 1.47
N THR A 100 0.05 -4.94 0.16
CA THR A 100 -0.86 -5.63 -0.77
C THR A 100 -0.27 -6.89 -1.38
N ASP A 101 1.06 -7.00 -1.46
CA ASP A 101 1.74 -8.21 -1.97
C ASP A 101 1.63 -9.39 -0.99
N GLN A 102 1.75 -9.13 0.31
CA GLN A 102 1.64 -10.16 1.34
C GLN A 102 0.26 -10.81 1.40
N THR A 103 -0.80 -10.05 1.17
CA THR A 103 -2.18 -10.55 1.11
C THR A 103 -2.45 -11.43 -0.11
N ASN A 104 -1.70 -11.22 -1.20
CA ASN A 104 -1.88 -11.98 -2.45
C ASN A 104 -1.21 -13.37 -2.37
N GLN A 105 -0.10 -13.49 -1.63
CA GLN A 105 0.56 -14.79 -1.41
C GLN A 105 -0.28 -15.73 -0.53
N ASN A 106 -1.00 -15.24 0.48
CA ASN A 106 -1.87 -16.06 1.33
C ASN A 106 -3.11 -16.62 0.60
N ARG A 107 -3.59 -16.00 -0.49
CA ARG A 107 -4.70 -16.54 -1.30
C ARG A 107 -4.27 -17.66 -2.25
N SER A 108 -2.97 -17.83 -2.47
CA SER A 108 -2.42 -18.80 -3.43
C SER A 108 -2.28 -20.21 -2.84
N SER A 109 -2.37 -20.36 -1.51
CA SER A 109 -2.26 -21.63 -0.79
C SER A 109 -3.58 -22.38 -0.57
N ASP A 110 -4.71 -21.80 -0.96
CA ASP A 110 -6.06 -22.39 -0.75
C ASP A 110 -6.57 -23.21 -1.94
N ILE A 111 -5.69 -23.72 -2.81
CA ILE A 111 -6.09 -24.70 -3.85
C ILE A 111 -6.13 -26.09 -3.19
N PRO A 112 -7.29 -26.77 -3.08
CA PRO A 112 -7.32 -28.15 -2.62
C PRO A 112 -6.64 -29.01 -3.69
N ASP A 113 -5.51 -29.60 -3.32
CA ASP A 113 -4.81 -30.61 -4.11
C ASP A 113 -5.72 -31.85 -4.21
N HIS A 114 -6.43 -32.03 -5.32
CA HIS A 114 -7.29 -33.20 -5.50
C HIS A 114 -6.42 -34.36 -6.01
N PRO A 115 -6.38 -35.52 -5.31
CA PRO A 115 -5.48 -36.59 -5.71
C PRO A 115 -5.91 -37.22 -7.04
N ARG A 116 -4.94 -37.48 -7.91
CA ARG A 116 -5.06 -38.36 -9.06
C ARG A 116 -5.29 -39.81 -8.61
N LEU A 117 -5.90 -40.58 -9.53
CA LEU A 117 -6.07 -42.05 -9.65
C LEU A 117 -7.54 -42.47 -9.42
N ALA A 118 -8.18 -43.29 -10.26
CA ALA A 118 -7.63 -44.37 -11.05
C ALA A 118 -8.37 -44.58 -12.39
N HIS A 119 -7.60 -45.02 -13.38
CA HIS A 119 -8.07 -45.97 -14.39
C HIS A 119 -8.86 -47.09 -13.69
N MET A 120 -10.10 -47.33 -14.13
CA MET A 120 -10.68 -48.66 -14.07
C MET A 120 -11.61 -48.83 -15.27
N SER A 121 -11.15 -49.73 -16.13
CA SER A 121 -11.86 -50.36 -17.22
C SER A 121 -13.24 -50.85 -16.80
N GLN A 122 -14.22 -50.65 -17.67
CA GLN A 122 -15.16 -51.66 -18.13
C GLN A 122 -15.85 -51.17 -19.41
#